data_AF-A0A7W1PHP8-F1
#
_entry.id   AF-A0A7W1PHP8-F1
#
_cell.length_a   1.000
_cell.length_b   1.000
_cell.length_c   1.000
_cell.angle_alpha   90.00
_cell.angle_beta   90.00
_cell.angle_gamma   90.00
#
_symmetry.space_group_name_H-M   'P 1'
#
loop_
_entity.id
_entity.type
_entity.pdbx_description
1 polymer ?
#
loop_
_entity_poly.entity_id
_entity_poly.type
_entity_poly.pdbx_seq_one_letter_code
_entity_poly.pdbx_strand_id
1 'polypeptide(L)'
;MTHSHDEDASADASNALAEFRAFRERMNGEILAENNLVVNRFFALDGRAYEGGALDVKTKELLGLVASLVLRCDDCVTYHLVRCAEEGATRDEVFETASIGLIVGGSIVIPHLRRAVDRWNELTRK
;
A
#
# COMPACT_ATOMS: atom_id res chain seq x y z
N MET A 1 -12.34 9.44 33.45
CA MET A 1 -10.99 8.87 33.29
C MET A 1 -10.96 8.04 32.02
N THR A 2 -11.07 8.70 30.86
CA THR A 2 -11.10 8.05 29.55
C THR A 2 -10.22 8.88 28.62
N HIS A 3 -8.91 8.71 28.74
CA HIS A 3 -7.93 9.31 27.82
C HIS A 3 -6.73 8.40 27.53
N SER A 4 -6.73 7.13 27.97
CA SER A 4 -5.56 6.25 27.82
C SER A 4 -5.66 5.21 26.70
N HIS A 5 -6.79 5.05 26.01
CA HIS A 5 -6.94 4.03 24.95
C HIS A 5 -6.51 4.55 23.57
N ASP A 6 -6.56 5.87 23.33
CA ASP A 6 -6.23 6.44 22.02
C ASP A 6 -4.72 6.63 21.82
N GLU A 7 -3.96 6.90 22.90
CA GLU A 7 -2.49 7.03 22.84
C GLU A 7 -1.81 5.69 22.58
N ASP A 8 -2.26 4.61 23.24
CA ASP A 8 -1.68 3.25 23.10
C ASP A 8 -1.90 2.68 21.68
N ALA A 9 -3.09 2.89 21.11
CA ALA A 9 -3.41 2.47 19.74
C ALA A 9 -2.65 3.28 18.67
N SER A 10 -2.30 4.54 18.95
CA SER A 10 -1.52 5.38 18.03
C SER A 10 -0.04 4.96 17.96
N ALA A 11 0.54 4.55 19.08
CA ALA A 11 1.91 4.04 19.15
C ALA A 11 2.02 2.67 18.47
N ASP A 12 1.03 1.80 18.66
CA ASP A 12 0.95 0.46 18.05
C ASP A 12 0.83 0.53 16.51
N ALA A 13 -0.02 1.43 15.99
CA ALA A 13 -0.17 1.66 14.55
C ALA A 13 1.08 2.26 13.88
N SER A 14 1.73 3.24 14.53
CA SER A 14 3.00 3.81 14.06
C SER A 14 4.09 2.75 13.99
N ASN A 15 4.13 1.86 15.00
CA ASN A 15 5.06 0.74 15.04
C ASN A 15 4.79 -0.27 13.91
N ALA A 16 3.53 -0.63 13.65
CA ALA A 16 3.18 -1.58 12.58
C ALA A 16 3.57 -1.09 11.17
N LEU A 17 3.43 0.20 10.88
CA LEU A 17 3.87 0.80 9.61
C LEU A 17 5.41 0.82 9.47
N ALA A 18 6.11 1.16 10.55
CA ALA A 18 7.56 1.14 10.60
C ALA A 18 8.09 -0.30 10.39
N GLU A 19 7.48 -1.28 11.05
CA GLU A 19 7.80 -2.70 10.89
C GLU A 19 7.57 -3.19 9.46
N PHE A 20 6.45 -2.80 8.83
CA PHE A 20 6.18 -3.13 7.43
C PHE A 20 7.27 -2.60 6.49
N ARG A 21 7.67 -1.33 6.66
CA ARG A 21 8.73 -0.72 5.84
C ARG A 21 10.08 -1.40 6.08
N ALA A 22 10.45 -1.62 7.33
CA ALA A 22 11.70 -2.25 7.71
C ALA A 22 11.79 -3.70 7.19
N PHE A 23 10.69 -4.46 7.26
CA PHE A 23 10.63 -5.80 6.70
C PHE A 23 10.86 -5.78 5.19
N ARG A 24 10.15 -4.91 4.45
CA ARG A 24 10.30 -4.81 3.00
C ARG A 24 11.71 -4.40 2.59
N GLU A 25 12.29 -3.41 3.24
CA GLU A 25 13.65 -2.95 2.94
C GLU A 25 14.67 -4.07 3.16
N ARG A 26 14.60 -4.75 4.31
CA ARG A 26 15.50 -5.86 4.64
C ARG A 26 15.36 -7.02 3.64
N MET A 27 14.14 -7.44 3.35
CA MET A 27 13.89 -8.55 2.41
C MET A 27 14.27 -8.20 0.97
N ASN A 28 14.03 -6.97 0.53
CA ASN A 28 14.51 -6.52 -0.77
C ASN A 28 16.04 -6.55 -0.85
N GLY A 29 16.74 -6.15 0.23
CA GLY A 29 18.19 -6.24 0.31
C GLY A 29 18.70 -7.68 0.18
N GLU A 30 18.12 -8.61 0.94
CA GLU A 30 18.47 -10.04 0.87
C GLU A 30 18.19 -10.63 -0.52
N ILE A 31 17.01 -10.35 -1.11
CA ILE A 31 16.63 -10.84 -2.45
C ILE A 31 17.58 -10.31 -3.53
N LEU A 32 17.94 -9.03 -3.50
CA LEU A 32 18.82 -8.42 -4.50
C LEU A 32 20.28 -8.87 -4.34
N ALA A 33 20.70 -9.24 -3.11
CA ALA A 33 22.03 -9.77 -2.82
C ALA A 33 22.30 -11.14 -3.46
N GLU A 34 21.25 -11.92 -3.76
CA GLU A 34 21.37 -13.17 -4.54
C GLU A 34 21.88 -12.95 -5.98
N ASN A 35 21.94 -11.68 -6.43
CA ASN A 35 22.50 -11.27 -7.73
C ASN A 35 21.90 -12.04 -8.93
N ASN A 36 20.63 -12.41 -8.83
CA ASN A 36 19.92 -13.07 -9.91
C ASN A 36 19.48 -12.04 -10.96
N LEU A 37 19.96 -12.20 -12.20
CA LEU A 37 19.70 -11.25 -13.29
C LEU A 37 18.21 -11.06 -13.59
N VAL A 38 17.40 -12.12 -13.54
CA VAL A 38 15.98 -12.06 -13.86
C VAL A 38 15.24 -11.29 -12.76
N VAL A 39 15.51 -11.62 -11.49
CA VAL A 39 14.92 -10.94 -10.33
C VAL A 39 15.26 -9.45 -10.34
N ASN A 40 16.55 -9.11 -10.52
CA ASN A 40 17.01 -7.72 -10.53
C ASN A 40 16.34 -6.89 -11.64
N ARG A 41 16.18 -7.48 -12.84
CA ARG A 41 15.48 -6.81 -13.95
C ARG A 41 14.00 -6.59 -13.65
N PHE A 42 13.34 -7.55 -13.01
CA PHE A 42 11.93 -7.42 -12.67
C PHE A 42 11.72 -6.34 -11.60
N PHE A 43 12.53 -6.32 -10.54
CA PHE A 43 12.47 -5.28 -9.50
C PHE A 43 12.73 -3.88 -10.07
N ALA A 44 13.71 -3.76 -10.98
CA ALA A 44 13.97 -2.51 -11.67
C ALA A 44 12.79 -2.07 -12.57
N LEU A 45 12.11 -3.01 -13.23
CA LEU A 45 10.94 -2.73 -14.04
C LEU A 45 9.74 -2.29 -13.19
N ASP A 46 9.48 -2.98 -12.08
CA ASP A 46 8.41 -2.66 -11.14
C ASP A 46 8.52 -1.21 -10.66
N GLY A 47 9.68 -0.81 -10.12
CA GLY A 47 9.90 0.56 -9.68
C GLY A 47 9.75 1.61 -10.80
N ARG A 48 10.28 1.32 -11.99
CA ARG A 48 10.17 2.23 -13.15
C ARG A 48 8.75 2.38 -13.68
N ALA A 49 7.91 1.36 -13.54
CA ALA A 49 6.53 1.41 -14.03
C ALA A 49 5.73 2.52 -13.34
N TYR A 50 6.04 2.84 -12.09
CA TYR A 50 5.37 3.85 -11.27
C TYR A 50 5.98 5.27 -11.38
N GLU A 51 7.08 5.46 -12.11
CA GLU A 51 7.64 6.80 -12.38
C GLU A 51 6.65 7.69 -13.15
N GLY A 52 6.62 8.98 -12.85
CA GLY A 52 5.72 9.93 -13.51
C GLY A 52 5.98 10.05 -15.02
N GLY A 53 4.92 10.26 -15.80
CA GLY A 53 4.98 10.44 -17.24
C GLY A 53 3.69 11.04 -17.80
N ALA A 54 3.07 10.38 -18.79
CA ALA A 54 1.74 10.77 -19.28
C ALA A 54 0.65 10.67 -18.19
N LEU A 55 0.85 9.78 -17.20
CA LEU A 55 0.11 9.75 -15.94
C LEU A 55 1.06 10.19 -14.83
N ASP A 56 0.56 11.00 -13.89
CA ASP A 56 1.31 11.36 -12.70
C ASP A 56 1.49 10.15 -11.75
N VAL A 57 2.40 10.30 -10.79
CA VAL A 57 2.74 9.22 -9.84
C VAL A 57 1.51 8.83 -9.03
N LYS A 58 0.75 9.80 -8.51
CA LYS A 58 -0.48 9.54 -7.75
C LYS A 58 -1.47 8.67 -8.52
N THR A 59 -1.74 9.00 -9.78
CA THR A 59 -2.65 8.19 -10.63
C THR A 59 -2.10 6.78 -10.81
N LYS A 60 -0.80 6.62 -11.04
CA LYS A 60 -0.19 5.30 -11.17
C LYS A 60 -0.28 4.48 -9.87
N GLU A 61 -0.07 5.09 -8.72
CA GLU A 61 -0.21 4.41 -7.42
C GLU A 61 -1.65 3.99 -7.14
N LEU A 62 -2.65 4.80 -7.52
CA LEU A 62 -4.06 4.41 -7.49
C LEU A 62 -4.35 3.23 -8.43
N LEU A 63 -3.73 3.20 -9.62
CA LEU A 63 -3.79 2.03 -10.52
C LEU A 63 -3.15 0.78 -9.90
N GLY A 64 -2.03 0.94 -9.20
CA GLY A 64 -1.38 -0.12 -8.43
C GLY A 64 -2.27 -0.65 -7.30
N LEU A 65 -2.96 0.25 -6.59
CA LEU A 65 -3.90 -0.08 -5.53
C LEU A 65 -5.07 -0.93 -6.05
N VAL A 66 -5.72 -0.50 -7.14
CA VAL A 66 -6.85 -1.26 -7.70
C VAL A 66 -6.39 -2.63 -8.23
N ALA A 67 -5.23 -2.69 -8.90
CA ALA A 67 -4.64 -3.96 -9.36
C ALA A 67 -4.34 -4.91 -8.18
N SER A 68 -3.80 -4.37 -7.09
CA SER A 68 -3.49 -5.13 -5.88
C SER A 68 -4.72 -5.66 -5.17
N LEU A 69 -5.81 -4.87 -5.13
CA LEU A 69 -7.09 -5.29 -4.56
C LEU A 69 -7.70 -6.46 -5.35
N VAL A 70 -7.76 -6.37 -6.68
CA VAL A 70 -8.32 -7.45 -7.51
C VAL A 70 -7.46 -8.71 -7.49
N LEU A 71 -6.14 -8.56 -7.27
CA LEU A 71 -5.22 -9.68 -7.06
C LEU A 71 -5.17 -10.19 -5.61
N ARG A 72 -5.83 -9.49 -4.67
CA ARG A 72 -5.93 -9.88 -3.25
C ARG A 72 -4.55 -9.99 -2.56
N CYS A 73 -3.62 -9.10 -2.90
CA CYS A 73 -2.28 -9.05 -2.29
C CYS A 73 -2.24 -7.98 -1.19
N ASP A 74 -2.30 -8.37 0.08
CA ASP A 74 -2.35 -7.41 1.21
C ASP A 74 -1.07 -6.56 1.36
N ASP A 75 0.11 -7.13 1.09
CA ASP A 75 1.37 -6.37 1.11
C ASP A 75 1.43 -5.36 -0.03
N CYS A 76 0.91 -5.72 -1.20
CA CYS A 76 0.84 -4.83 -2.36
C CYS A 76 -0.18 -3.70 -2.12
N VAL A 77 -1.36 -4.04 -1.56
CA VAL A 77 -2.36 -3.06 -1.14
C VAL A 77 -1.78 -2.08 -0.13
N THR A 78 -1.09 -2.59 0.89
CA THR A 78 -0.43 -1.75 1.91
C THR A 78 0.62 -0.83 1.29
N TYR A 79 1.47 -1.37 0.41
CA TYR A 79 2.50 -0.60 -0.29
C TYR A 79 1.88 0.54 -1.10
N HIS A 80 0.87 0.26 -1.92
CA HIS A 80 0.24 1.30 -2.74
C HIS A 80 -0.57 2.30 -1.90
N LEU A 81 -1.17 1.91 -0.76
CA LEU A 81 -1.80 2.87 0.16
C LEU A 81 -0.77 3.83 0.77
N VAL A 82 0.38 3.31 1.20
CA VAL A 82 1.50 4.12 1.70
C VAL A 82 1.92 5.14 0.64
N ARG A 83 2.17 4.69 -0.60
CA ARG A 83 2.57 5.56 -1.70
C ARG A 83 1.47 6.57 -2.06
N CYS A 84 0.21 6.15 -2.12
CA CYS A 84 -0.92 7.05 -2.33
C CYS A 84 -0.96 8.18 -1.28
N ALA A 85 -0.74 7.86 0.01
CA ALA A 85 -0.70 8.87 1.06
C ALA A 85 0.49 9.83 0.90
N GLU A 86 1.67 9.31 0.57
CA GLU A 86 2.89 10.11 0.31
C GLU A 86 2.72 11.06 -0.89
N GLU A 87 2.00 10.62 -1.93
CA GLU A 87 1.69 11.42 -3.13
C GLU A 87 0.44 12.30 -2.95
N GLY A 88 -0.11 12.40 -1.73
CA GLY A 88 -1.20 13.31 -1.39
C GLY A 88 -2.58 12.88 -1.91
N ALA A 89 -2.81 11.59 -2.14
CA ALA A 89 -4.13 11.08 -2.45
C ALA A 89 -5.11 11.31 -1.29
N THR A 90 -6.32 11.71 -1.64
CA THR A 90 -7.41 11.92 -0.69
C THR A 90 -8.09 10.61 -0.34
N ARG A 91 -8.81 10.59 0.80
CA ARG A 91 -9.65 9.46 1.16
C ARG A 91 -10.68 9.13 0.07
N ASP A 92 -11.26 10.16 -0.55
CA ASP A 92 -12.27 9.98 -1.59
C ASP A 92 -11.68 9.31 -2.83
N GLU A 93 -10.51 9.74 -3.31
CA GLU A 93 -9.80 9.08 -4.42
C GLU A 93 -9.48 7.59 -4.13
N VAL A 94 -9.07 7.28 -2.89
CA VAL A 94 -8.80 5.89 -2.46
C VAL A 94 -10.09 5.06 -2.43
N PHE A 95 -11.19 5.61 -1.92
CA PHE A 95 -12.47 4.89 -1.87
C PHE A 95 -13.13 4.72 -3.25
N GLU A 96 -13.02 5.71 -4.15
CA GLU A 96 -13.43 5.55 -5.54
C GLU A 96 -12.64 4.44 -6.24
N THR A 97 -11.32 4.42 -6.05
CA THR A 97 -10.43 3.38 -6.57
C THR A 97 -10.78 2.00 -6.01
N ALA A 98 -11.03 1.91 -4.70
CA ALA A 98 -11.44 0.67 -4.04
C ALA A 98 -12.84 0.19 -4.48
N SER A 99 -13.76 1.10 -4.79
CA SER A 99 -15.06 0.79 -5.37
C SER A 99 -14.92 0.08 -6.72
N ILE A 100 -14.03 0.58 -7.59
CA ILE A 100 -13.68 -0.09 -8.85
C ILE A 100 -13.07 -1.47 -8.58
N GLY A 101 -12.15 -1.58 -7.62
CA GLY A 101 -11.57 -2.88 -7.24
C GLY A 101 -12.62 -3.89 -6.75
N LEU A 102 -13.60 -3.43 -5.97
CA LEU A 102 -14.68 -4.26 -5.44
C LEU A 102 -15.63 -4.75 -6.55
N ILE A 103 -16.05 -3.88 -7.47
CA ILE A 103 -16.97 -4.29 -8.54
C ILE A 103 -16.30 -5.23 -9.54
N VAL A 104 -15.00 -5.04 -9.82
CA VAL A 104 -14.23 -5.90 -10.73
C VAL A 104 -13.87 -7.23 -10.08
N GLY A 105 -13.38 -7.21 -8.83
CA GLY A 105 -12.93 -8.41 -8.13
C GLY A 105 -14.02 -9.18 -7.40
N GLY A 106 -15.20 -8.59 -7.21
CA GLY A 106 -16.32 -9.18 -6.49
C GLY A 106 -16.15 -9.19 -4.97
N SER A 107 -17.11 -9.80 -4.27
CA SER A 107 -17.20 -9.77 -2.80
C SER A 107 -15.99 -10.39 -2.09
N ILE A 108 -15.18 -11.20 -2.78
CA ILE A 108 -13.95 -11.79 -2.23
C ILE A 108 -12.86 -10.75 -1.94
N VAL A 109 -12.98 -9.54 -2.48
CA VAL A 109 -12.10 -8.41 -2.16
C VAL A 109 -12.44 -7.81 -0.79
N ILE A 110 -13.65 -8.03 -0.24
CA ILE A 110 -14.10 -7.38 1.01
C ILE A 110 -13.14 -7.57 2.19
N PRO A 111 -12.56 -8.76 2.47
CA PRO A 111 -11.57 -8.91 3.54
C PRO A 111 -10.32 -8.04 3.34
N HIS A 112 -9.84 -7.93 2.10
CA HIS A 112 -8.69 -7.09 1.73
C HIS A 112 -9.04 -5.61 1.84
N LEU A 113 -10.27 -5.24 1.45
CA LEU A 113 -10.77 -3.88 1.61
C LEU A 113 -10.89 -3.47 3.09
N ARG A 114 -11.32 -4.37 3.99
CA ARG A 114 -11.35 -4.08 5.43
C ARG A 114 -9.96 -3.73 5.96
N ARG A 115 -8.94 -4.54 5.60
CA ARG A 115 -7.54 -4.27 5.97
C ARG A 115 -7.00 -3.00 5.31
N ALA A 116 -7.38 -2.74 4.06
CA ALA A 116 -7.00 -1.52 3.35
C ALA A 116 -7.53 -0.26 4.05
N VAL A 117 -8.79 -0.27 4.48
CA VAL A 117 -9.41 0.85 5.20
C VAL A 117 -8.75 1.06 6.56
N ASP A 118 -8.46 -0.02 7.28
CA ASP A 118 -7.75 0.05 8.56
C ASP A 118 -6.37 0.69 8.39
N ARG A 119 -5.57 0.17 7.45
CA ARG A 119 -4.25 0.68 7.10
C ARG A 119 -4.27 2.14 6.62
N TRP A 120 -5.26 2.53 5.82
CA TRP A 120 -5.41 3.92 5.39
C TRP A 120 -5.69 4.87 6.57
N ASN A 121 -6.49 4.43 7.55
CA ASN A 121 -6.73 5.22 8.76
C ASN A 121 -5.44 5.38 9.57
N GLU A 122 -4.62 4.34 9.71
CA GLU A 122 -3.30 4.44 10.38
C GLU A 122 -2.40 5.48 9.70
N LEU A 123 -2.35 5.48 8.36
CA LEU A 123 -1.53 6.41 7.57
C LEU A 123 -1.96 7.88 7.66
N THR A 124 -3.24 8.13 7.94
CA THR A 124 -3.85 9.47 7.86
C THR A 124 -4.29 10.02 9.22
N ARG A 125 -4.12 9.27 10.31
CA ARG A 125 -4.24 9.77 11.68
C ARG A 125 -3.13 10.81 11.90
N LYS A 126 -3.54 12.01 12.28
CA LYS A 126 -2.66 13.10 12.70
C LYS A 126 -2.39 13.00 14.19
#